data_AF-A0A3D4UIG9-F1
#
_entry.id   AF-A0A3D4UIG9-F1
#
_cell.length_a   1.000
_cell.length_b   1.000
_cell.length_c   1.000
_cell.angle_alpha   90.00
_cell.angle_beta   90.00
_cell.angle_gamma   90.00
#
_symmetry.space_group_name_H-M   'P 1'
#
loop_
_entity.id
_entity.type
_entity.pdbx_description
1 polymer ?
#
loop_
_entity_poly.entity_id
_entity_poly.type
_entity_poly.pdbx_seq_one_letter_code
_entity_poly.pdbx_strand_id
1 'polypeptide(L)'
;MLNEFFISLAIACGAVLAGSLVLHGLALLGPLGKRILSACGRAPLLDFIVAWFTIVPAIAMAIVYGWIGLAGAILGQVIGMTLWCWGHELTHRKAVKGARIVTVLNRVVGRPRNL
;
A
#
# COMPACT_ATOMS: atom_id res chain seq x y z
N MET A 1 14.96 -22.43 6.69
CA MET A 1 14.29 -21.27 7.34
C MET A 1 14.56 -19.94 6.64
N LEU A 2 15.82 -19.60 6.30
CA LEU A 2 16.14 -18.31 5.70
C LEU A 2 15.60 -18.17 4.26
N ASN A 3 15.57 -19.26 3.48
CA ASN A 3 15.02 -19.25 2.13
C ASN A 3 13.51 -19.00 2.14
N GLU A 4 12.78 -19.68 3.04
CA GLU A 4 11.34 -19.55 3.26
C GLU A 4 10.97 -18.13 3.69
N PHE A 5 11.81 -17.52 4.54
CA PHE A 5 11.69 -16.10 4.92
C PHE A 5 11.78 -15.19 3.68
N PHE A 6 12.85 -15.31 2.88
CA PHE A 6 13.05 -14.45 1.70
C PHE A 6 12.00 -14.68 0.61
N ILE A 7 11.56 -15.92 0.41
CA ILE A 7 10.46 -16.24 -0.51
C ILE A 7 9.17 -15.55 -0.04
N SER A 8 8.84 -15.64 1.25
CA SER A 8 7.65 -15.00 1.81
C SER A 8 7.70 -13.48 1.70
N LEU A 9 8.88 -12.90 1.95
CA LEU A 9 9.13 -11.47 1.77
C LEU A 9 8.91 -11.05 0.32
N ALA A 10 9.51 -11.76 -0.64
CA ALA A 10 9.39 -11.45 -2.05
C ALA A 10 7.94 -11.57 -2.54
N ILE A 11 7.22 -12.63 -2.15
CA ILE A 11 5.81 -12.84 -2.51
C ILE A 11 4.93 -11.74 -1.94
N ALA A 12 5.06 -11.42 -0.65
CA ALA A 12 4.21 -10.41 -0.02
C ALA A 12 4.51 -8.99 -0.55
N CYS A 13 5.78 -8.66 -0.77
CA CYS A 13 6.20 -7.41 -1.42
C CYS A 13 5.61 -7.33 -2.84
N GLY A 14 5.75 -8.39 -3.63
CA GLY A 14 5.21 -8.50 -4.97
C GLY A 14 3.68 -8.36 -5.01
N ALA A 15 2.97 -8.98 -4.08
CA ALA A 15 1.51 -8.89 -3.99
C ALA A 15 1.01 -7.46 -3.71
N VAL A 16 1.69 -6.74 -2.81
CA VAL A 16 1.41 -5.33 -2.52
C VAL A 16 1.70 -4.47 -3.74
N LEU A 17 2.86 -4.61 -4.36
CA LEU A 17 3.22 -3.83 -5.54
C LEU A 17 2.27 -4.09 -6.72
N ALA A 18 1.97 -5.37 -7.00
CA ALA A 18 1.08 -5.76 -8.07
C ALA A 18 -0.34 -5.21 -7.86
N GLY A 19 -0.91 -5.38 -6.65
CA GLY A 19 -2.21 -4.83 -6.32
C GLY A 19 -2.24 -3.31 -6.46
N SER A 20 -1.17 -2.64 -6.02
CA SER A 20 -1.07 -1.17 -6.10
C SER A 20 -1.00 -0.68 -7.55
N LEU A 21 -0.22 -1.36 -8.39
CA LEU A 21 -0.11 -1.06 -9.82
C LEU A 21 -1.43 -1.30 -10.55
N VAL A 22 -2.18 -2.35 -10.21
CA VAL A 22 -3.51 -2.60 -10.77
C VAL A 22 -4.46 -1.46 -10.42
N LEU A 23 -4.56 -1.08 -9.14
CA LEU A 23 -5.45 0.01 -8.72
C LEU A 23 -5.04 1.35 -9.34
N HIS A 24 -3.74 1.62 -9.43
CA HIS A 24 -3.22 2.80 -10.10
C HIS A 24 -3.55 2.80 -11.59
N GLY A 25 -3.35 1.67 -12.27
CA GLY A 25 -3.69 1.49 -13.68
C GLY A 25 -5.18 1.70 -13.94
N LEU A 26 -6.06 1.19 -13.07
CA LEU A 26 -7.51 1.44 -13.14
C LEU A 26 -7.81 2.94 -13.10
N ALA A 27 -7.08 3.74 -12.32
CA ALA A 27 -7.29 5.19 -12.28
C ALA A 27 -7.03 5.87 -13.64
N LEU A 28 -6.18 5.26 -14.49
CA LEU A 28 -5.80 5.78 -15.80
C LEU A 28 -6.80 5.40 -16.92
N LEU A 29 -7.68 4.42 -16.70
CA LEU A 29 -8.66 3.91 -17.68
C LEU A 29 -9.91 4.80 -17.87
N GLY A 30 -9.86 6.06 -17.44
CA GLY A 30 -10.96 7.00 -17.65
C GLY A 30 -12.24 6.66 -16.87
N PRO A 31 -13.45 6.87 -17.44
CA PRO A 31 -14.72 6.75 -16.70
C PRO A 31 -15.01 5.34 -16.16
N LEU A 32 -14.66 4.30 -16.93
CA LEU A 32 -14.87 2.91 -16.51
C LEU A 32 -14.00 2.57 -15.30
N GLY A 33 -12.72 2.93 -15.35
CA GLY A 33 -11.79 2.75 -14.24
C GLY A 33 -12.23 3.47 -12.97
N LYS A 34 -12.69 4.72 -13.08
CA LYS A 34 -13.26 5.47 -11.95
C LYS A 34 -14.49 4.81 -11.35
N ARG A 35 -15.35 4.17 -12.16
CA ARG A 35 -16.52 3.43 -11.67
C ARG A 35 -16.12 2.20 -10.87
N ILE A 36 -15.11 1.46 -11.35
CA ILE A 36 -14.56 0.30 -10.64
C ILE A 36 -13.93 0.74 -9.32
N LEU A 37 -13.08 1.77 -9.34
CA LEU A 37 -12.48 2.32 -8.12
C LEU A 37 -13.51 2.84 -7.12
N SER A 38 -14.59 3.47 -7.60
CA SER A 38 -15.70 3.88 -6.74
C SER A 38 -16.43 2.70 -6.09
N ALA A 39 -16.48 1.54 -6.75
CA ALA A 39 -17.04 0.32 -6.17
C ALA A 39 -16.07 -0.27 -5.14
N CYS A 40 -14.77 -0.29 -5.44
CA CYS A 40 -13.71 -0.67 -4.50
C CYS A 40 -13.66 0.22 -3.25
N GLY A 41 -14.12 1.46 -3.33
CA GLY A 41 -14.22 2.37 -2.19
C GLY A 41 -15.43 2.15 -1.28
N ARG A 42 -16.27 1.14 -1.54
CA ARG A 42 -17.49 0.86 -0.78
C ARG A 42 -17.52 -0.60 -0.33
N ALA A 43 -18.11 -0.85 0.85
CA ALA A 43 -18.36 -2.22 1.29
C ALA A 43 -19.29 -2.95 0.30
N PRO A 44 -19.11 -4.27 0.07
CA PRO A 44 -18.10 -5.13 0.70
C PRO A 44 -16.75 -5.15 -0.05
N LEU A 45 -16.66 -4.54 -1.24
CA LEU A 45 -15.43 -4.59 -2.05
C LEU A 45 -14.25 -3.90 -1.36
N LEU A 46 -14.51 -2.84 -0.60
CA LEU A 46 -13.49 -2.19 0.22
C LEU A 46 -12.83 -3.18 1.19
N ASP A 47 -13.62 -4.03 1.82
CA ASP A 47 -13.12 -5.02 2.79
C ASP A 47 -12.22 -6.04 2.10
N PHE A 48 -12.56 -6.47 0.88
CA PHE A 48 -11.71 -7.34 0.07
C PHE A 48 -10.38 -6.69 -0.32
N ILE A 49 -10.41 -5.40 -0.71
CA ILE A 49 -9.19 -4.66 -1.03
C ILE A 49 -8.31 -4.53 0.22
N VAL A 50 -8.88 -4.13 1.35
CA VAL A 50 -8.15 -4.01 2.61
C VAL A 50 -7.57 -5.36 3.03
N ALA A 51 -8.35 -6.43 2.96
CA ALA A 51 -7.90 -7.78 3.28
C ALA A 51 -6.76 -8.23 2.37
N TRP A 52 -6.84 -7.95 1.06
CA TRP A 52 -5.78 -8.25 0.10
C TRP A 52 -4.44 -7.60 0.49
N PHE A 53 -4.44 -6.33 0.89
CA PHE A 53 -3.20 -5.64 1.21
C PHE A 53 -2.66 -5.96 2.61
N THR A 54 -3.53 -6.27 3.57
CA THR A 54 -3.14 -6.37 4.99
C THR A 54 -3.03 -7.80 5.48
N ILE A 55 -3.99 -8.65 5.15
CA ILE A 55 -4.18 -9.95 5.80
C ILE A 55 -3.81 -11.11 4.88
N VAL A 56 -4.25 -11.09 3.62
CA VAL A 56 -4.16 -12.25 2.72
C VAL A 56 -2.72 -12.73 2.51
N PRO A 57 -1.73 -11.88 2.18
CA PRO A 57 -0.35 -12.33 1.99
C PRO A 57 0.25 -12.87 3.30
N ALA A 58 0.02 -12.16 4.42
CA ALA A 58 0.54 -12.55 5.72
C ALA A 58 0.00 -13.90 6.19
N ILE A 59 -1.32 -14.10 6.12
CA ILE A 59 -1.96 -15.37 6.50
C ILE A 59 -1.58 -16.49 5.53
N ALA A 60 -1.55 -16.22 4.22
CA ALA A 60 -1.15 -17.23 3.25
C ALA A 60 0.26 -17.75 3.52
N MET A 61 1.23 -16.86 3.77
CA MET A 61 2.59 -17.29 4.08
C MET A 61 2.71 -17.92 5.48
N ALA A 62 1.88 -17.49 6.44
CA ALA A 62 1.81 -18.13 7.76
C ALA A 62 1.29 -19.57 7.69
N ILE A 63 0.31 -19.85 6.83
CA ILE A 63 -0.21 -21.21 6.63
C ILE A 63 0.84 -22.10 5.95
N VAL A 64 1.56 -21.56 4.95
CA VAL A 64 2.51 -22.35 4.13
C VAL A 64 3.84 -22.59 4.85
N TYR A 65 4.40 -21.58 5.51
CA TYR A 65 5.73 -21.64 6.14
C TYR A 65 5.72 -21.33 7.64
N GLY A 66 4.55 -21.25 8.28
CA GLY A 66 4.45 -20.98 9.72
C GLY A 66 4.93 -19.57 10.09
N TRP A 67 5.45 -19.44 11.32
CA TRP A 67 5.91 -18.16 11.86
C TRP A 67 7.00 -17.47 11.04
N ILE A 68 7.89 -18.23 10.40
CA ILE A 68 8.95 -17.64 9.57
C ILE A 68 8.37 -17.03 8.29
N GLY A 69 7.34 -17.66 7.72
CA GLY A 69 6.60 -17.11 6.58
C GLY A 69 5.83 -15.85 6.94
N LEU A 70 5.18 -15.84 8.10
CA LEU A 70 4.48 -14.66 8.60
C LEU A 70 5.45 -13.48 8.77
N ALA A 71 6.60 -13.68 9.43
CA ALA A 71 7.58 -12.64 9.64
C ALA A 71 8.13 -12.09 8.31
N GLY A 72 8.45 -12.97 7.36
CA GLY A 72 8.89 -12.58 6.02
C GLY A 72 7.82 -11.78 5.28
N ALA A 73 6.58 -12.22 5.33
CA ALA A 73 5.46 -11.55 4.67
C ALA A 73 5.18 -10.15 5.23
N ILE A 74 5.18 -9.97 6.55
CA ILE A 74 5.02 -8.66 7.19
C ILE A 74 6.12 -7.70 6.72
N LEU A 75 7.39 -8.14 6.75
CA LEU A 75 8.50 -7.32 6.29
C LEU A 75 8.38 -6.99 4.78
N GLY A 76 7.97 -7.97 3.98
CA GLY A 76 7.69 -7.80 2.56
C GLY A 76 6.59 -6.76 2.29
N GLN A 77 5.50 -6.77 3.06
CA GLN A 77 4.42 -5.78 2.96
C GLN A 77 4.92 -4.38 3.28
N VAL A 78 5.71 -4.21 4.35
CA VAL A 78 6.29 -2.91 4.73
C VAL A 78 7.21 -2.38 3.62
N ILE A 79 8.08 -3.23 3.07
CA ILE A 79 8.97 -2.87 1.97
C ILE A 79 8.16 -2.52 0.73
N GLY A 80 7.21 -3.35 0.33
CA GLY A 80 6.37 -3.13 -0.85
C GLY A 80 5.58 -1.83 -0.76
N MET A 81 5.00 -1.55 0.41
CA MET A 81 4.29 -0.29 0.66
C MET A 81 5.22 0.92 0.60
N THR A 82 6.43 0.80 1.17
CA THR A 82 7.44 1.88 1.13
C THR A 82 7.89 2.17 -0.30
N LEU A 83 8.20 1.13 -1.07
CA LEU A 83 8.57 1.24 -2.49
C LEU A 83 7.43 1.86 -3.31
N TRP A 84 6.20 1.43 -3.07
CA TRP A 84 5.04 1.98 -3.75
C TRP A 84 4.82 3.45 -3.41
N CYS A 85 4.90 3.86 -2.14
CA CYS A 85 4.78 5.26 -1.75
C CYS A 85 5.77 6.14 -2.52
N TRP A 86 7.01 5.70 -2.61
CA TRP A 86 8.06 6.42 -3.33
C TRP A 86 7.74 6.49 -4.84
N GLY A 87 7.41 5.36 -5.46
CA GLY A 87 7.03 5.31 -6.87
C GLY A 87 5.78 6.16 -7.20
N HIS A 88 4.76 6.09 -6.35
CA HIS A 88 3.53 6.85 -6.50
C HIS A 88 3.79 8.35 -6.40
N GLU A 89 4.66 8.80 -5.50
CA GLU A 89 5.06 10.21 -5.41
C GLU A 89 5.80 10.68 -6.68
N LEU A 90 6.66 9.83 -7.26
CA LEU A 90 7.34 10.13 -8.52
C LEU A 90 6.35 10.35 -9.67
N THR A 91 5.29 9.55 -9.75
CA THR A 91 4.24 9.69 -10.78
C THR A 91 3.39 10.95 -10.60
N HIS A 92 3.22 11.43 -9.36
CA HIS A 92 2.37 12.59 -9.02
C HIS A 92 3.17 13.83 -8.59
N ARG A 93 4.41 14.00 -9.07
CA ARG A 93 5.31 15.12 -8.71
C ARG A 93 4.70 16.52 -8.81
N LYS A 94 3.69 16.72 -9.67
CA LYS A 94 2.97 18.02 -9.77
C LYS A 94 2.11 18.31 -8.53
N ALA A 95 1.51 17.30 -7.91
CA ALA A 95 0.72 17.44 -6.67
C ALA A 95 1.59 17.75 -5.44
N VAL A 96 2.88 17.40 -5.47
CA VAL A 96 3.86 17.65 -4.40
C VAL A 96 4.23 19.14 -4.25
N LYS A 97 3.89 19.97 -5.25
CA LYS A 97 4.19 21.41 -5.30
C LYS A 97 3.12 22.31 -4.65
N GLY A 98 2.07 21.74 -4.06
CA GLY A 98 0.97 22.49 -3.41
C GLY A 98 1.16 22.79 -1.92
N ALA A 99 0.18 23.45 -1.31
CA ALA A 99 0.15 23.71 0.12
C ALA A 99 0.19 22.38 0.90
N ARG A 100 1.26 22.19 1.70
CA ARG A 100 1.44 20.96 2.49
C ARG A 100 0.62 21.03 3.77
N ILE A 101 0.16 19.87 4.25
CA ILE A 101 -0.58 19.78 5.51
C ILE A 101 0.24 20.39 6.67
N VAL A 102 1.56 20.20 6.65
CA VAL A 102 2.47 20.80 7.63
C VAL A 102 2.42 22.33 7.62
N THR A 103 2.21 22.95 6.46
CA THR A 103 2.08 24.41 6.33
C THR A 103 0.79 24.90 6.98
N VAL A 104 -0.31 24.19 6.75
CA VAL A 104 -1.62 24.49 7.37
C VAL A 104 -1.55 24.24 8.87
N LEU A 105 -0.99 23.12 9.31
CA LEU A 105 -0.90 22.73 10.71
C LEU A 105 -0.01 23.68 11.49
N ASN A 106 1.16 24.04 10.93
CA ASN A 106 2.03 25.08 11.49
C ASN A 106 1.34 26.45 11.62
N ARG A 107 0.38 26.76 10.72
CA ARG A 107 -0.39 28.01 10.79
C ARG A 107 -1.44 27.99 11.91
N VAL A 108 -2.07 26.84 12.15
CA VAL A 108 -3.14 26.70 13.15
C VAL A 108 -2.57 26.55 14.56
N VAL A 109 -1.59 25.68 14.76
CA VAL A 109 -1.08 25.33 16.09
C VAL A 109 0.30 25.95 16.40
N GLY A 110 0.98 26.53 15.41
CA GLY A 110 2.35 27.04 15.56
C GLY A 110 3.40 25.93 15.41
N ARG A 111 4.51 26.24 14.72
CA ARG A 111 5.65 25.32 14.49
C ARG A 111 6.12 24.53 15.73
N PRO A 112 6.34 25.14 16.91
CA PRO A 112 6.86 24.40 18.06
C PRO A 112 5.87 23.36 18.63
N ARG A 113 4.57 23.45 18.31
CA ARG A 113 3.55 22.48 18.74
C ARG A 113 3.29 21.40 17.69
N ASN A 114 3.89 21.53 16.51
CA ASN A 114 3.79 20.63 15.36
C ASN A 114 5.16 20.02 14.99
N LEU A 115 6.13 20.11 15.90
CA LEU A 115 7.42 19.44 15.81
C LEU A 115 7.36 18.08 16.50
#